data_AF-A0A1I2CN94-F1
#
_entry.id   AF-A0A1I2CN94-F1
#
_cell.length_a   1.000
_cell.length_b   1.000
_cell.length_c   1.000
_cell.angle_alpha   90.00
_cell.angle_beta   90.00
_cell.angle_gamma   90.00
#
_symmetry.space_group_name_H-M   'P 1'
#
loop_
_entity.id
_entity.type
_entity.pdbx_description
1 polymer ?
#
loop_
_entity_poly.entity_id
_entity_poly.type
_entity_poly.pdbx_seq_one_letter_code
_entity_poly.pdbx_strand_id
1 'polypeptide(L)' 'MIIPPLDSDVYAMARQAAPGWDVRMIEAEWRSWVTEVPRSPEMAFLGFCRKWYDKRGRP' A
#
# COMPACT_ATOMS: atom_id res chain seq x y z
N MET A 1 9.16 -8.54 12.65
CA MET A 1 7.72 -8.80 12.45
C MET A 1 7.50 -8.98 10.96
N ILE A 2 6.70 -9.96 10.54
CA ILE A 2 6.50 -10.27 9.11
C ILE A 2 5.02 -10.06 8.78
N ILE A 3 4.73 -9.07 7.93
CA ILE A 3 3.40 -8.93 7.32
C ILE A 3 3.33 -9.96 6.20
N PRO A 4 2.27 -10.80 6.13
CA PRO A 4 2.13 -11.77 5.06
C PRO A 4 2.14 -11.09 3.68
N PRO A 5 2.51 -11.83 2.62
CA PRO A 5 2.33 -11.35 1.25
C PRO A 5 0.88 -10.91 1.03
N LEU A 6 0.70 -9.82 0.28
CA LEU A 6 -0.63 -9.37 -0.14
C LEU A 6 -1.08 -10.18 -1.35
N ASP A 7 -2.38 -10.39 -1.48
CA ASP A 7 -2.93 -11.01 -2.69
C ASP A 7 -2.55 -10.21 -3.95
N SER A 8 -2.34 -10.90 -5.06
CA SER A 8 -2.10 -10.27 -6.37
C SER A 8 -3.17 -9.24 -6.75
N ASP A 9 -4.43 -9.49 -6.39
CA ASP A 9 -5.56 -8.63 -6.74
C ASP A 9 -5.53 -7.30 -5.99
N VAL A 10 -4.95 -7.28 -4.79
CA VAL A 10 -4.74 -6.06 -3.99
C VAL A 10 -3.85 -5.08 -4.74
N TYR A 11 -2.86 -5.55 -5.51
CA TYR A 11 -2.01 -4.66 -6.31
C TYR A 11 -2.77 -4.00 -7.47
N ALA A 12 -3.79 -4.65 -8.03
CA ALA A 12 -4.65 -4.02 -9.03
C ALA A 12 -5.43 -2.85 -8.40
N MET A 13 -6.00 -3.07 -7.22
CA MET A 13 -6.70 -2.03 -6.45
C MET A 13 -5.75 -0.91 -6.00
N ALA A 14 -4.53 -1.25 -5.59
CA ALA A 14 -3.51 -0.26 -5.20
C ALA A 14 -3.12 0.67 -6.36
N ARG A 15 -3.02 0.14 -7.59
CA ARG A 15 -2.76 0.96 -8.79
C ARG A 15 -3.90 1.92 -9.10
N GLN A 16 -5.14 1.54 -8.80
CA GLN A 16 -6.29 2.44 -8.90
C GLN A 16 -6.28 3.49 -7.77
N ALA A 17 -5.83 3.12 -6.57
CA ALA A 17 -5.75 4.02 -5.41
C ALA A 17 -4.61 5.05 -5.52
N ALA A 18 -3.50 4.70 -6.18
CA ALA A 18 -2.36 5.57 -6.44
C ALA A 18 -1.93 5.53 -7.93
N PRO A 19 -2.71 6.14 -8.84
CA PRO A 19 -2.42 6.10 -10.26
C PRO A 19 -1.05 6.70 -10.61
N GLY A 20 -0.31 6.03 -11.49
CA GLY A 20 1.02 6.45 -11.96
C GLY A 20 2.18 6.07 -11.04
N TRP A 21 1.92 5.70 -9.79
CA TRP A 21 2.96 5.29 -8.86
C TRP A 21 3.31 3.80 -8.99
N ASP A 22 4.55 3.45 -8.65
CA ASP A 22 4.95 2.06 -8.43
C ASP A 22 4.40 1.56 -7.08
N VAL A 23 3.38 0.71 -7.15
CA VAL A 23 2.74 0.11 -5.97
C VAL A 23 3.67 -0.80 -5.17
N ARG A 24 4.70 -1.40 -5.77
CA ARG A 24 5.68 -2.23 -5.05
C ARG A 24 6.62 -1.36 -4.22
N MET A 25 6.97 -0.18 -4.72
CA MET A 25 7.71 0.82 -3.96
C MET A 25 6.87 1.35 -2.78
N ILE A 26 5.61 1.72 -3.02
CA ILE A 26 4.70 2.15 -1.95
C ILE A 26 4.54 1.05 -0.89
N GLU A 27 4.46 -0.22 -1.31
CA GLU A 27 4.38 -1.35 -0.40
C GLU A 27 5.63 -1.51 0.48
N ALA A 28 6.83 -1.32 -0.09
CA ALA A 28 8.08 -1.35 0.67
C ALA A 28 8.11 -0.25 1.74
N GLU A 29 7.73 0.98 1.37
CA GLU A 29 7.61 2.11 2.30
C GLU A 29 6.55 1.87 3.37
N TRP A 30 5.39 1.34 2.98
CA TRP A 30 4.36 0.99 3.93
C TRP A 30 4.85 -0.05 4.94
N ARG A 31 5.50 -1.12 4.48
CA ARG A 31 6.03 -2.18 5.35
C ARG A 31 7.13 -1.67 6.29
N SER A 32 7.93 -0.69 5.88
CA SER A 32 8.95 -0.09 6.75
C SER A 32 8.35 0.81 7.84
N TRP A 33 7.15 1.34 7.62
CA TRP A 33 6.42 2.18 8.58
C TRP A 33 5.55 1.40 9.57
N VAL A 34 5.15 0.18 9.22
CA VAL A 34 4.25 -0.62 10.05
C VAL A 34 4.98 -1.14 11.29
N THR A 35 4.49 -0.78 12.47
CA THR A 35 5.04 -1.20 13.77
C THR A 35 4.35 -2.45 14.33
N GLU A 36 3.10 -2.70 13.97
CA GLU A 36 2.32 -3.88 14.36
C GLU A 36 1.58 -4.49 13.16
N VAL A 37 1.46 -5.83 13.08
CA VAL A 37 0.78 -6.48 11.95
C VAL A 37 -0.70 -6.06 11.97
N PRO A 38 -1.21 -5.39 10.92
CA PRO A 38 -2.60 -4.98 10.88
C PRO A 38 -3.51 -6.20 10.83
N ARG A 39 -4.69 -6.10 11.44
CA ARG A 39 -5.72 -7.15 11.37
C ARG A 39 -6.11 -7.50 9.94
N SER A 40 -6.11 -6.52 9.05
CA SER A 40 -6.25 -6.70 7.60
C SER A 40 -5.12 -5.94 6.90
N PRO A 41 -4.01 -6.62 6.57
CA PRO A 41 -2.88 -6.02 5.87
C PRO A 41 -3.28 -5.37 4.54
N GLU A 42 -4.19 -6.00 3.80
CA GLU A 42 -4.64 -5.54 2.48
C GLU A 42 -5.41 -4.22 2.57
N MET A 43 -6.41 -4.13 3.46
CA MET A 43 -7.17 -2.90 3.66
C MET A 43 -6.28 -1.77 4.19
N ALA A 44 -5.35 -2.10 5.08
CA ALA A 44 -4.38 -1.14 5.59
C ALA A 44 -3.48 -0.59 4.46
N PHE A 45 -2.97 -1.47 3.59
CA PHE A 45 -2.15 -1.09 2.45
C PHE A 45 -2.91 -0.24 1.43
N LEU A 46 -4.16 -0.61 1.09
CA LEU A 46 -4.99 0.18 0.17
C LEU A 46 -5.30 1.57 0.72
N GLY A 47 -5.62 1.66 2.01
CA GLY A 47 -5.80 2.94 2.70
C GLY A 47 -4.52 3.79 2.70
N PHE A 48 -3.35 3.15 2.85
CA PHE A 48 -2.06 3.81 2.76
C PHE A 48 -1.79 4.34 1.34
N CYS A 49 -2.04 3.54 0.30
CA CYS A 49 -1.90 3.98 -1.09
C CYS A 49 -2.77 5.20 -1.40
N ARG A 50 -4.02 5.21 -0.93
CA ARG A 50 -4.93 6.35 -1.13
C ARG A 50 -4.37 7.62 -0.48
N LYS A 51 -3.97 7.54 0.80
CA LYS A 51 -3.35 8.66 1.52
C LYS A 51 -2.02 9.10 0.90
N TRP A 52 -1.25 8.16 0.33
CA TRP A 52 0.00 8.46 -0.35
C TRP A 52 -0.23 9.36 -1.56
N TYR A 53 -1.18 8.97 -2.42
CA TYR A 53 -1.57 9.74 -3.59
C TYR A 53 -2.22 11.07 -3.22
N ASP A 54 -3.14 11.09 -2.26
CA ASP A 54 -3.80 12.33 -1.81
C ASP A 54 -2.79 13.38 -1.32
N LYS A 55 -1.67 12.96 -0.71
CA LYS A 55 -0.62 13.85 -0.20
C LYS A 55 0.43 14.26 -1.24
N ARG A 56 0.73 13.41 -2.22
CA ARG A 56 1.84 13.60 -3.16
C ARG A 56 1.40 13.95 -4.58
N GLY A 57 0.14 13.67 -4.93
CA GLY A 57 -0.36 13.80 -6.29
C GLY A 57 0.23 12.75 -7.23
N ARG A 58 0.36 13.13 -8.51
CA ARG A 58 1.00 12.29 -9.53
C ARG A 58 2.53 12.30 -9.34
N PRO A 59 3.22 11.16 -9.54
CA PRO A 59 4.68 11.11 -9.48
C PRO A 59 5.32 11.87 -10.65
#